data_AF-A0A7S0T6G5-F1
#
_entry.id   AF-A0A7S0T6G5-F1
#
_cell.length_a   1.000
_cell.length_b   1.000
_cell.length_c   1.000
_cell.angle_alpha   90.00
_cell.angle_beta   90.00
_cell.angle_gamma   90.00
#
_symmetry.space_group_name_H-M   'P 1'
#
loop_
_entity.id
_entity.type
_entity.pdbx_description
1 polymer ?
#
loop_
_entity_poly.entity_id
_entity_poly.type
_entity_poly.pdbx_seq_one_letter_code
_entity_poly.pdbx_strand_id
1 'polypeptide(L)'
;MMDWSLVPLVLVFGAMVAISVVLFRMRSNAEKESADEDAMRRAVEIAAARATQERSNPRRAQTASRMRRRAPGVAAASSSSSGGASQLDGAAAGDDGEDVAGAAPPGRISKKKELNKEAKRAAKAAREAAIEAQRERDAARAERAAEKEEEERRLEQEAETRQKKEEEERAKKEQEEYDQWKNLISVENTGDQEEELATESQGLLAEFVEFIKQEKVVVLEELAARFNLRTEDAVNRVQVSCDTKQLVSNQRRNL
;
A
#
# COMPACT_ATOMS: atom_id res chain seq x y z
N MET A 1 -31.64 -30.04 0.24
CA MET A 1 -32.35 -29.20 -0.74
C MET A 1 -31.97 -27.76 -0.46
N MET A 2 -31.05 -27.16 -1.24
CA MET A 2 -30.78 -25.73 -1.14
C MET A 2 -31.99 -24.98 -1.71
N ASP A 3 -32.49 -23.99 -0.99
CA ASP A 3 -33.60 -23.15 -1.45
C ASP A 3 -33.12 -22.26 -2.59
N TRP A 4 -33.46 -22.61 -3.83
CA TRP A 4 -33.11 -21.85 -5.04
C TRP A 4 -33.72 -20.44 -5.08
N SER A 5 -34.62 -20.12 -4.15
CA SER A 5 -35.19 -18.78 -3.94
C SER A 5 -34.21 -17.79 -3.30
N LEU A 6 -33.16 -18.26 -2.60
CA LEU A 6 -32.16 -17.38 -2.00
C LEU A 6 -31.06 -16.95 -2.98
N VAL A 7 -30.82 -17.72 -4.05
CA VAL A 7 -29.82 -17.40 -5.08
C VAL A 7 -30.02 -16.01 -5.71
N PRO A 8 -31.23 -15.62 -6.17
CA PRO A 8 -31.45 -14.27 -6.70
C PRO A 8 -31.31 -13.18 -5.63
N LEU A 9 -31.67 -13.46 -4.38
CA LEU A 9 -31.54 -12.49 -3.27
C LEU A 9 -30.07 -12.18 -2.96
N VAL A 10 -29.22 -13.22 -2.94
CA VAL A 10 -27.78 -13.09 -2.71
C VAL A 10 -27.10 -12.34 -3.86
N LEU A 11 -27.51 -12.58 -5.11
CA LEU A 11 -26.99 -11.85 -6.27
C LEU A 11 -27.37 -10.36 -6.24
N VAL A 12 -28.62 -10.04 -5.89
CA VAL A 12 -29.07 -8.65 -5.78
C VAL A 12 -28.37 -7.94 -4.62
N PHE A 13 -28.20 -8.60 -3.48
CA PHE A 13 -27.46 -8.04 -2.35
C PHE A 13 -25.98 -7.82 -2.70
N GLY A 14 -25.34 -8.77 -3.38
CA GLY A 14 -23.97 -8.64 -3.88
C GLY A 14 -23.82 -7.46 -4.85
N ALA A 15 -24.75 -7.30 -5.78
CA ALA A 15 -24.76 -6.16 -6.71
C ALA A 15 -24.94 -4.82 -5.98
N MET A 16 -25.82 -4.74 -4.97
CA MET A 16 -26.02 -3.54 -4.16
C MET A 16 -24.77 -3.17 -3.35
N VAL A 17 -24.06 -4.14 -2.79
CA VAL A 17 -22.80 -3.92 -2.07
C VAL A 17 -21.72 -3.44 -3.04
N ALA A 18 -21.59 -4.07 -4.23
CA ALA A 18 -20.63 -3.67 -5.25
C ALA A 18 -20.88 -2.22 -5.73
N ILE A 19 -22.14 -1.87 -6.01
CA ILE A 19 -22.52 -0.51 -6.41
C ILE A 19 -22.23 0.49 -5.27
N SER A 20 -22.52 0.13 -4.01
CA SER A 20 -22.22 0.98 -2.85
C SER A 20 -20.72 1.23 -2.69
N VAL A 21 -19.88 0.21 -2.91
CA VAL A 21 -18.41 0.34 -2.89
C VAL A 21 -17.91 1.22 -4.04
N VAL A 22 -18.49 1.09 -5.23
CA VAL A 22 -18.15 1.93 -6.39
C VAL A 22 -18.54 3.38 -6.12
N LEU A 23 -19.74 3.64 -5.61
CA LEU A 23 -20.19 4.99 -5.24
C LEU A 23 -19.34 5.58 -4.11
N PHE A 24 -18.95 4.77 -3.12
CA PHE A 24 -18.05 5.20 -2.06
C PHE A 24 -16.65 5.53 -2.57
N ARG A 25 -16.12 4.74 -3.53
CA ARG A 25 -14.86 5.04 -4.21
C ARG A 25 -14.96 6.30 -5.07
N MET A 26 -16.05 6.50 -5.79
CA MET A 26 -16.25 7.72 -6.58
C MET A 26 -16.36 8.96 -5.69
N ARG A 27 -17.09 8.87 -4.57
CA ARG A 27 -17.23 9.97 -3.63
C ARG A 27 -15.92 10.29 -2.90
N SER A 28 -15.20 9.27 -2.45
CA SER A 28 -13.88 9.46 -1.81
C SER A 28 -12.82 9.95 -2.79
N ASN A 29 -12.92 9.64 -4.08
CA ASN A 29 -12.04 10.20 -5.09
C ASN A 29 -12.36 11.68 -5.37
N ALA A 30 -13.64 12.06 -5.39
CA ALA A 30 -14.06 13.46 -5.54
C ALA A 30 -13.67 14.33 -4.32
N GLU A 31 -13.72 13.78 -3.10
CA GLU A 31 -13.27 14.47 -1.89
C GLU A 31 -11.74 14.67 -1.85
N LYS A 32 -10.96 13.79 -2.51
CA LYS A 32 -9.50 13.97 -2.64
C LYS A 32 -9.15 15.04 -3.67
N GLU A 33 -9.89 15.09 -4.78
CA GLU A 33 -9.66 16.08 -5.84
C GLU A 33 -9.91 17.52 -5.33
N SER A 34 -10.96 17.73 -4.52
CA SER A 34 -11.20 19.05 -3.90
C SER A 34 -10.19 19.39 -2.81
N ALA A 35 -9.72 18.40 -2.03
CA ALA A 35 -8.70 18.61 -1.00
C ALA A 35 -7.34 18.98 -1.60
N ASP A 36 -6.93 18.34 -2.70
CA ASP A 36 -5.69 18.67 -3.42
C ASP A 36 -5.77 20.05 -4.09
N GLU A 37 -6.92 20.42 -4.65
CA GLU A 37 -7.12 21.75 -5.24
C GLU A 37 -7.03 22.86 -4.18
N ASP A 38 -7.65 22.66 -3.01
CA ASP A 38 -7.55 23.59 -1.88
C ASP A 38 -6.14 23.65 -1.28
N ALA A 39 -5.43 22.51 -1.21
CA ALA A 39 -4.03 22.47 -0.79
C ALA A 39 -3.12 23.23 -1.77
N MET A 40 -3.36 23.08 -3.08
CA MET A 40 -2.61 23.78 -4.12
C MET A 40 -2.89 25.30 -4.09
N ARG A 41 -4.15 25.72 -3.90
CA ARG A 41 -4.53 27.13 -3.73
C ARG A 41 -3.84 27.76 -2.51
N ARG A 42 -3.83 27.07 -1.36
CA ARG A 42 -3.11 27.53 -0.15
C ARG A 42 -1.60 27.58 -0.36
N ALA A 43 -1.01 26.61 -1.06
CA ALA A 43 0.41 26.60 -1.37
C ALA A 43 0.81 27.77 -2.29
N VAL A 44 -0.02 28.08 -3.30
CA VAL A 44 0.17 29.22 -4.20
C VAL A 44 0.04 30.55 -3.44
N GLU A 45 -0.93 30.67 -2.52
CA GLU A 45 -1.11 31.88 -1.70
C GLU A 45 0.07 32.10 -0.74
N ILE A 46 0.57 31.03 -0.10
CA ILE A 46 1.77 31.09 0.75
C ILE A 46 3.02 31.46 -0.09
N ALA A 47 3.16 30.90 -1.29
CA ALA A 47 4.25 31.23 -2.20
C ALA A 47 4.18 32.69 -2.68
N ALA A 48 2.99 33.20 -2.99
CA ALA A 48 2.76 34.59 -3.37
C ALA A 48 3.04 35.56 -2.21
N ALA A 49 2.63 35.23 -0.98
CA ALA A 49 2.95 35.98 0.23
C ALA A 49 4.46 36.03 0.52
N ARG A 50 5.17 34.92 0.25
CA ARG A 50 6.63 34.87 0.38
C ARG A 50 7.34 35.71 -0.68
N ALA A 51 6.83 35.73 -1.92
CA ALA A 51 7.37 36.53 -3.01
C ALA A 51 7.16 38.05 -2.79
N THR A 52 6.02 38.47 -2.23
CA THR A 52 5.78 39.88 -1.88
C THR A 52 6.63 40.34 -0.70
N GLN A 53 6.92 39.45 0.26
CA GLN A 53 7.84 39.72 1.37
C GLN A 53 9.31 39.85 0.92
N GLU A 54 9.75 39.12 -0.12
CA GLU A 54 11.08 39.31 -0.71
C GLU A 54 11.19 40.65 -1.47
N ARG A 55 10.12 41.11 -2.11
CA ARG A 55 10.12 42.36 -2.90
C ARG A 55 10.12 43.63 -2.02
N SER A 56 9.63 43.54 -0.78
CA SER A 56 9.61 44.65 0.18
C SER A 56 10.88 44.77 1.02
N ASN A 57 11.83 43.84 0.91
CA ASN A 57 13.05 43.83 1.72
C ASN A 57 14.34 44.02 0.88
N PRO A 58 14.74 45.28 0.58
CA PRO A 58 15.89 45.57 -0.28
C PRO A 58 17.25 45.17 0.31
N ARG A 59 17.30 44.65 1.55
CA ARG A 59 18.56 44.31 2.25
C ARG A 59 19.11 42.91 1.96
N ARG A 60 18.32 41.98 1.40
CA ARG A 60 18.77 40.59 1.15
C ARG A 60 19.28 40.34 -0.28
N ALA A 61 18.94 41.20 -1.24
CA ALA A 61 19.39 41.08 -2.63
C ALA A 61 20.88 41.43 -2.83
N GLN A 62 21.51 42.19 -1.93
CA GLN A 62 22.92 42.58 -2.05
C GLN A 62 23.92 41.51 -1.56
N THR A 63 23.49 40.55 -0.73
CA THR A 63 24.38 39.50 -0.20
C THR A 63 24.39 38.24 -1.07
N ALA A 64 23.32 37.97 -1.83
CA ALA A 64 23.25 36.81 -2.72
C ALA A 64 24.05 36.98 -4.03
N SER A 65 24.26 38.22 -4.50
CA SER A 65 24.95 38.49 -5.77
C SER A 65 26.49 38.39 -5.68
N ARG A 66 27.07 38.51 -4.47
CA ARG A 66 28.52 38.37 -4.27
C ARG A 66 28.99 36.91 -4.16
N MET A 67 28.10 35.97 -3.83
CA MET A 67 28.46 34.56 -3.60
C MET A 67 28.47 33.70 -4.88
N ARG A 68 27.93 34.18 -6.00
CA ARG A 68 27.83 33.43 -7.27
C ARG A 68 29.02 33.61 -8.23
N ARG A 69 30.13 34.21 -7.77
CA ARG A 69 31.37 34.36 -8.56
C ARG A 69 32.57 33.55 -8.05
N ARG A 70 32.34 32.51 -7.23
CA ARG A 70 33.40 31.58 -6.84
C ARG A 70 32.91 30.13 -6.79
N ALA A 71 33.10 29.42 -7.91
CA ALA A 71 33.25 27.98 -7.99
C ALA A 71 33.98 27.66 -9.33
N PRO A 72 34.65 26.50 -9.49
CA PRO A 72 35.95 26.20 -8.88
C PRO A 72 37.01 25.81 -9.94
N GLY A 73 38.28 26.15 -9.69
CA GLY A 73 39.43 25.74 -10.50
C GLY A 73 40.24 24.66 -9.78
N VAL A 74 40.57 23.60 -10.51
CA VAL A 74 41.16 22.33 -10.09
C VAL A 74 42.59 22.42 -9.53
N ALA A 75 42.95 21.45 -8.67
CA ALA A 75 44.28 20.86 -8.37
C ALA A 75 44.43 20.65 -6.84
N ALA A 76 44.27 19.43 -6.32
CA ALA A 76 45.28 18.37 -6.19
C ALA A 76 46.12 18.48 -4.89
N ALA A 77 46.23 17.33 -4.21
CA ALA A 77 47.21 16.91 -3.19
C ALA A 77 46.96 17.22 -1.68
N SER A 78 46.61 16.14 -0.98
CA SER A 78 47.32 15.58 0.19
C SER A 78 47.39 16.31 1.55
N SER A 79 46.83 15.61 2.55
CA SER A 79 47.39 15.27 3.88
C SER A 79 47.68 16.34 4.95
N SER A 80 47.04 16.09 6.09
CA SER A 80 47.54 16.13 7.48
C SER A 80 47.93 17.47 8.15
N SER A 81 47.16 17.74 9.21
CA SER A 81 47.54 18.21 10.54
C SER A 81 48.28 19.53 10.75
N SER A 82 47.73 20.24 11.74
CA SER A 82 48.36 21.19 12.68
C SER A 82 48.40 22.66 12.27
N GLY A 83 47.86 23.48 13.18
CA GLY A 83 48.46 24.74 13.63
C GLY A 83 48.32 25.97 12.72
N GLY A 84 47.79 27.06 13.31
CA GLY A 84 47.82 28.42 12.75
C GLY A 84 46.42 29.00 12.64
N ALA A 85 45.88 29.71 13.64
CA ALA A 85 46.29 31.05 14.04
C ALA A 85 46.49 31.99 12.83
N SER A 86 45.42 32.62 12.39
CA SER A 86 45.38 34.02 11.90
C SER A 86 43.92 34.33 11.51
N GLN A 87 43.23 35.21 12.22
CA GLN A 87 43.34 36.68 12.15
C GLN A 87 42.37 37.24 11.09
N LEU A 88 41.84 38.43 11.41
CA LEU A 88 40.94 39.31 10.63
C LEU A 88 39.45 38.97 10.87
N ASP A 89 38.66 39.81 11.52
CA ASP A 89 38.51 41.23 11.22
C ASP A 89 38.31 42.08 12.49
N GLY A 90 39.18 43.07 12.62
CA GLY A 90 39.08 44.10 13.64
C GLY A 90 38.02 45.10 13.23
N ALA A 91 36.93 45.16 13.99
CA ALA A 91 36.09 46.34 14.01
C ALA A 91 36.85 47.45 14.76
N ALA A 92 37.72 48.13 14.01
CA ALA A 92 38.31 49.40 14.34
C ALA A 92 37.20 50.39 14.70
N ALA A 93 37.05 50.68 15.99
CA ALA A 93 36.59 51.98 16.44
C ALA A 93 37.83 52.66 17.01
N GLY A 94 38.64 53.22 16.10
CA GLY A 94 39.63 54.21 16.48
C GLY A 94 38.89 55.40 17.09
N ASP A 95 39.06 55.58 18.39
CA ASP A 95 38.85 56.84 19.11
C ASP A 95 40.24 57.43 19.31
N ASP A 96 40.92 57.77 18.22
CA ASP A 96 42.20 58.47 18.24
C ASP A 96 42.19 59.57 17.18
N GLY A 97 42.04 60.80 17.69
CA GLY A 97 42.50 62.04 17.08
C GLY A 97 41.63 62.64 15.99
N GLU A 98 40.78 63.61 16.34
CA GLU A 98 40.74 64.91 15.64
C GLU A 98 40.50 66.03 16.67
N ASP A 99 41.61 66.65 17.10
CA ASP A 99 41.66 68.01 17.62
C ASP A 99 41.13 68.97 16.53
N VAL A 100 39.83 69.19 16.48
CA VAL A 100 39.28 70.40 15.87
C VAL A 100 39.17 71.44 16.96
N ALA A 101 40.20 72.29 17.01
CA ALA A 101 40.18 73.57 17.70
C ALA A 101 38.94 74.37 17.26
N GLY A 102 37.93 74.39 18.12
CA GLY A 102 36.66 75.05 17.87
C GLY A 102 35.80 75.10 19.14
N ALA A 103 36.21 75.96 20.08
CA ALA A 103 35.45 76.51 21.21
C ALA A 103 34.10 75.82 21.55
N ALA A 104 34.14 74.72 22.30
CA ALA A 104 32.96 74.17 22.99
C ALA A 104 33.32 73.89 24.47
N PRO A 105 32.42 74.20 25.44
CA PRO A 105 32.78 74.22 26.85
C PRO A 105 33.14 72.81 27.38
N PRO A 106 34.17 72.70 28.24
CA PRO A 106 34.81 71.43 28.63
C PRO A 106 33.91 70.43 29.39
N GLY A 107 32.69 70.80 29.76
CA GLY A 107 31.73 69.92 30.46
C GLY A 107 30.75 69.15 29.57
N ARG A 108 30.70 69.41 28.25
CA ARG A 108 29.71 68.77 27.35
C ARG A 108 30.23 67.51 26.65
N ILE A 109 31.56 67.36 26.53
CA ILE A 109 32.20 66.23 25.83
C ILE A 109 32.19 64.96 26.70
N SER A 110 32.37 65.09 28.01
CA SER A 110 32.27 63.97 28.98
C SER A 110 30.86 63.38 29.04
N LYS A 111 29.82 64.23 29.13
CA LYS A 111 28.42 63.79 29.08
C LYS A 111 28.06 63.04 27.80
N LYS A 112 28.55 63.48 26.64
CA LYS A 112 28.30 62.79 25.36
C LYS A 112 28.98 61.41 25.32
N LYS A 113 30.17 61.27 25.89
CA LYS A 113 30.89 59.99 25.99
C LYS A 113 30.20 59.01 26.95
N GLU A 114 29.66 59.50 28.07
CA GLU A 114 28.88 58.70 29.03
C GLU A 114 27.57 58.18 28.41
N LEU A 115 26.80 59.05 27.74
CA LEU A 115 25.56 58.65 27.06
C LEU A 115 25.82 57.64 25.93
N ASN A 116 26.93 57.77 25.18
CA ASN A 116 27.30 56.81 24.16
C ASN A 116 27.71 55.44 24.76
N LYS A 117 28.41 55.45 25.89
CA LYS A 117 28.79 54.22 26.62
C LYS A 117 27.58 53.51 27.21
N GLU A 118 26.62 54.26 27.73
CA GLU A 118 25.34 53.74 28.23
C GLU A 118 24.47 53.19 27.09
N ALA A 119 24.35 53.91 25.98
CA ALA A 119 23.64 53.44 24.79
C ALA A 119 24.27 52.16 24.22
N LYS A 120 25.60 52.04 24.19
CA LYS A 120 26.30 50.81 23.75
C LYS A 120 26.07 49.63 24.70
N ARG A 121 25.99 49.88 26.02
CA ARG A 121 25.65 48.86 27.02
C ARG A 121 24.20 48.42 26.90
N ALA A 122 23.26 49.36 26.73
CA ALA A 122 21.84 49.08 26.52
C ALA A 122 21.61 48.29 25.21
N ALA A 123 22.29 48.68 24.12
CA ALA A 123 22.22 47.96 22.85
C ALA A 123 22.80 46.54 22.94
N LYS A 124 23.89 46.34 23.70
CA LYS A 124 24.46 44.99 23.92
C LYS A 124 23.52 44.14 24.77
N ALA A 125 22.96 44.68 25.86
CA ALA A 125 22.00 43.99 26.71
C ALA A 125 20.71 43.61 25.95
N ALA A 126 20.18 44.51 25.12
CA ALA A 126 19.01 44.24 24.29
C ALA A 126 19.28 43.13 23.26
N ARG A 127 20.47 43.12 22.63
CA ARG A 127 20.86 42.07 21.69
C ARG A 127 21.02 40.71 22.38
N GLU A 128 21.61 40.68 23.57
CA GLU A 128 21.79 39.45 24.35
C GLU A 128 20.44 38.89 24.81
N ALA A 129 19.55 39.74 25.34
CA ALA A 129 18.19 39.35 25.69
C ALA A 129 17.39 38.83 24.49
N ALA A 130 17.56 39.42 23.30
CA ALA A 130 16.89 38.95 22.09
C ALA A 130 17.40 37.57 21.62
N ILE A 131 18.72 37.33 21.73
CA ILE A 131 19.32 36.02 21.40
C ILE A 131 18.85 34.96 22.38
N GLU A 132 18.81 35.27 23.68
CA GLU A 132 18.38 34.32 24.69
C GLU A 132 16.88 33.98 24.56
N ALA A 133 16.03 34.99 24.35
CA ALA A 133 14.61 34.78 24.08
C ALA A 133 14.38 33.96 22.80
N GLN A 134 15.23 34.12 21.79
CA GLN A 134 15.15 33.30 20.58
C GLN A 134 15.59 31.85 20.85
N ARG A 135 16.67 31.64 21.60
CA ARG A 135 17.13 30.30 22.00
C ARG A 135 16.10 29.56 22.83
N GLU A 136 15.46 30.23 23.78
CA GLU A 136 14.39 29.63 24.59
C GLU A 136 13.19 29.21 23.74
N ARG A 137 12.78 30.06 22.78
CA ARG A 137 11.70 29.73 21.84
C ARG A 137 12.06 28.56 20.92
N ASP A 138 13.30 28.49 20.46
CA ASP A 138 13.77 27.42 19.59
C ASP A 138 13.92 26.11 20.39
N ALA A 139 14.40 26.16 21.63
CA ALA A 139 14.47 25.01 22.53
C ALA A 139 13.07 24.45 22.86
N ALA A 140 12.12 25.32 23.22
CA ALA A 140 10.74 24.91 23.49
C ALA A 140 10.03 24.33 22.23
N ARG A 141 10.40 24.79 21.03
CA ARG A 141 9.90 24.19 19.78
C ARG A 141 10.53 22.83 19.50
N ALA A 142 11.83 22.70 19.74
CA ALA A 142 12.55 21.44 19.56
C ALA A 142 12.03 20.36 20.52
N GLU A 143 11.80 20.71 21.79
CA GLU A 143 11.22 19.80 22.79
C GLU A 143 9.82 19.33 22.38
N ARG A 144 8.93 20.26 22.00
CA ARG A 144 7.58 19.90 21.52
C ARG A 144 7.59 19.09 20.22
N ALA A 145 8.60 19.27 19.37
CA ALA A 145 8.74 18.47 18.16
C ALA A 145 9.22 17.04 18.49
N ALA A 146 10.17 16.92 19.42
CA ALA A 146 10.68 15.63 19.87
C ALA A 146 9.60 14.80 20.60
N GLU A 147 8.78 15.43 21.46
CA GLU A 147 7.67 14.77 22.15
C GLU A 147 6.64 14.21 21.16
N LYS A 148 6.28 14.99 20.14
CA LYS A 148 5.36 14.55 19.08
C LYS A 148 5.93 13.42 18.24
N GLU A 149 7.21 13.50 17.89
CA GLU A 149 7.86 12.43 17.12
C GLU A 149 7.92 11.12 17.94
N GLU A 150 8.14 11.20 19.24
CA GLU A 150 8.10 10.03 20.12
C GLU A 150 6.67 9.45 20.24
N GLU A 151 5.66 10.31 20.38
CA GLU A 151 4.25 9.89 20.40
C GLU A 151 3.83 9.23 19.08
N GLU A 152 4.16 9.85 17.95
CA GLU A 152 3.89 9.30 16.61
C GLU A 152 4.58 7.95 16.42
N ARG A 153 5.85 7.82 16.83
CA ARG A 153 6.58 6.55 16.75
C ARG A 153 5.96 5.46 17.61
N ARG A 154 5.44 5.81 18.80
CA ARG A 154 4.73 4.86 19.66
C ARG A 154 3.41 4.43 19.04
N LEU A 155 2.67 5.37 18.45
CA LEU A 155 1.40 5.08 17.78
C LEU A 155 1.60 4.22 16.53
N GLU A 156 2.64 4.50 15.73
CA GLU A 156 3.01 3.70 14.56
C GLU A 156 3.40 2.27 14.96
N GLN A 157 4.18 2.10 16.01
CA GLN A 157 4.52 0.76 16.52
C GLN A 157 3.27 0.01 17.01
N GLU A 158 2.34 0.69 17.69
CA GLU A 158 1.08 0.07 18.09
C GLU A 158 0.21 -0.31 16.88
N ALA A 159 0.13 0.57 15.88
CA ALA A 159 -0.62 0.30 14.64
C ALA A 159 -0.01 -0.87 13.86
N GLU A 160 1.32 -0.93 13.71
CA GLU A 160 2.01 -2.01 13.03
C GLU A 160 1.82 -3.35 13.75
N THR A 161 1.88 -3.35 15.09
CA THR A 161 1.64 -4.58 15.87
C THR A 161 0.19 -5.04 15.81
N ARG A 162 -0.79 -4.12 15.72
CA ARG A 162 -2.20 -4.48 15.50
C ARG A 162 -2.41 -5.04 14.09
N GLN A 163 -1.88 -4.38 13.07
CA GLN A 163 -1.97 -4.85 11.68
C GLN A 163 -1.37 -6.25 11.51
N LYS A 164 -0.18 -6.50 12.06
CA LYS A 164 0.44 -7.84 12.01
C LYS A 164 -0.41 -8.92 12.67
N LYS A 165 -1.07 -8.61 13.80
CA LYS A 165 -1.98 -9.56 14.46
C LYS A 165 -3.23 -9.83 13.63
N GLU A 166 -3.82 -8.79 13.05
CA GLU A 166 -4.99 -8.93 12.18
C GLU A 166 -4.67 -9.72 10.90
N GLU A 167 -3.49 -9.50 10.30
CA GLU A 167 -3.00 -10.26 9.15
C GLU A 167 -2.73 -11.73 9.51
N GLU A 168 -2.14 -12.01 10.67
CA GLU A 168 -1.91 -13.38 11.12
C GLU A 168 -3.24 -14.12 11.38
N GLU A 169 -4.20 -13.46 12.04
CA GLU A 169 -5.53 -14.03 12.26
C GLU A 169 -6.29 -14.26 10.94
N ARG A 170 -6.16 -13.34 9.99
CA ARG A 170 -6.77 -13.47 8.68
C ARG A 170 -6.14 -14.62 7.89
N ALA A 171 -4.80 -14.74 7.90
CA ALA A 171 -4.10 -15.83 7.23
C ALA A 171 -4.49 -17.20 7.82
N LYS A 172 -4.69 -17.30 9.14
CA LYS A 172 -5.20 -18.53 9.78
C LYS A 172 -6.60 -18.88 9.31
N LYS A 173 -7.53 -17.92 9.28
CA LYS A 173 -8.90 -18.14 8.78
C LYS A 173 -8.90 -18.55 7.31
N GLU A 174 -8.11 -17.90 6.48
CA GLU A 174 -8.00 -18.23 5.05
C GLU A 174 -7.43 -19.65 4.83
N GLN A 175 -6.48 -20.11 5.68
CA GLN A 175 -6.01 -21.50 5.64
C GLN A 175 -7.08 -22.50 6.06
N GLU A 176 -7.82 -22.22 7.13
CA GLU A 176 -8.93 -23.08 7.57
C GLU A 176 -10.04 -23.17 6.53
N GLU A 177 -10.38 -22.05 5.87
CA GLU A 177 -11.34 -22.02 4.76
C GLU A 177 -10.80 -22.79 3.55
N TYR A 178 -9.52 -22.60 3.20
CA TYR A 178 -8.89 -23.33 2.11
C TYR A 178 -8.92 -24.84 2.34
N ASP A 179 -8.60 -25.31 3.55
CA ASP A 179 -8.63 -26.72 3.89
C ASP A 179 -10.05 -27.27 3.88
N GLN A 180 -11.05 -26.51 4.33
CA GLN A 180 -12.47 -26.89 4.20
C GLN A 180 -12.88 -27.05 2.74
N TRP A 181 -12.54 -26.08 1.88
CA TRP A 181 -12.87 -26.13 0.46
C TRP A 181 -12.11 -27.25 -0.24
N LYS A 182 -10.85 -27.47 0.13
CA LYS A 182 -10.03 -28.58 -0.38
C LYS A 182 -10.61 -29.93 0.02
N ASN A 183 -11.09 -30.08 1.25
CA ASN A 183 -11.74 -31.30 1.71
C ASN A 183 -13.07 -31.53 0.96
N LEU A 184 -13.88 -30.49 0.76
CA LEU A 184 -15.13 -30.58 -0.02
C LEU A 184 -14.85 -30.94 -1.49
N ILE A 185 -13.83 -30.35 -2.11
CA ILE A 185 -13.44 -30.64 -3.50
C ILE A 185 -12.81 -32.03 -3.62
N SER A 186 -12.04 -32.48 -2.63
CA SER A 186 -11.38 -33.79 -2.65
C SER A 186 -12.35 -34.95 -2.47
N VAL A 187 -13.50 -34.73 -1.83
CA VAL A 187 -14.54 -35.74 -1.63
C VAL A 187 -15.32 -36.03 -2.91
N GLU A 188 -15.39 -35.12 -3.88
CA GLU A 188 -16.08 -35.37 -5.17
C GLU A 188 -15.22 -36.09 -6.22
N ASN A 189 -13.88 -36.09 -6.11
CA ASN A 189 -13.01 -36.60 -7.17
C ASN A 189 -12.44 -38.01 -6.92
N THR A 190 -12.86 -38.69 -5.84
CA THR A 190 -12.39 -40.04 -5.51
C THR A 190 -13.52 -40.92 -4.97
N GLY A 191 -14.26 -41.60 -5.85
CA GLY A 191 -14.49 -43.03 -5.62
C GLY A 191 -15.86 -43.59 -5.27
N ASP A 192 -16.97 -42.85 -5.20
CA ASP A 192 -18.26 -43.46 -4.84
C ASP A 192 -19.26 -43.64 -5.99
N GLN A 193 -19.02 -43.07 -7.18
CA GLN A 193 -19.95 -43.22 -8.32
C GLN A 193 -19.54 -44.30 -9.32
N GLU A 194 -18.25 -44.69 -9.39
CA GLU A 194 -17.80 -45.70 -10.37
C GLU A 194 -18.01 -47.16 -9.93
N GLU A 195 -17.90 -47.49 -8.63
CA GLU A 195 -18.13 -48.87 -8.16
C GLU A 195 -19.62 -49.25 -8.11
N GLU A 196 -20.51 -48.32 -7.74
CA GLU A 196 -21.95 -48.55 -7.77
C GLU A 196 -22.46 -48.66 -9.21
N LEU A 197 -21.99 -47.81 -10.13
CA LEU A 197 -22.31 -47.92 -11.56
C LEU A 197 -21.73 -49.18 -12.22
N ALA A 198 -20.52 -49.60 -11.84
CA ALA A 198 -19.90 -50.81 -12.38
C ALA A 198 -20.66 -52.08 -11.94
N THR A 199 -21.13 -52.14 -10.70
CA THR A 199 -21.91 -53.29 -10.19
C THR A 199 -23.33 -53.31 -10.76
N GLU A 200 -24.01 -52.17 -10.86
CA GLU A 200 -25.31 -52.05 -11.53
C GLU A 200 -25.24 -52.42 -13.02
N SER A 201 -24.18 -51.99 -13.72
CA SER A 201 -23.99 -52.30 -15.14
C SER A 201 -23.79 -53.80 -15.40
N GLN A 202 -23.16 -54.53 -14.48
CA GLN A 202 -23.00 -55.99 -14.57
C GLN A 202 -24.31 -56.74 -14.36
N GLY A 203 -25.15 -56.29 -13.42
CA GLY A 203 -26.49 -56.85 -13.20
C GLY A 203 -27.40 -56.67 -14.42
N LEU A 204 -27.38 -55.48 -15.02
CA LEU A 204 -28.17 -55.15 -16.21
C LEU A 204 -27.78 -56.01 -17.43
N LEU A 205 -26.49 -56.33 -17.58
CA LEU A 205 -26.00 -57.22 -18.65
C LEU A 205 -26.43 -58.68 -18.45
N ALA A 206 -26.49 -59.16 -17.21
CA ALA A 206 -26.97 -60.51 -16.92
C ALA A 206 -28.47 -60.65 -17.26
N GLU A 207 -29.28 -59.68 -16.87
CA GLU A 207 -30.71 -59.62 -17.18
C GLU A 207 -30.96 -59.50 -18.70
N PHE A 208 -30.15 -58.72 -19.41
CA PHE A 208 -30.19 -58.60 -20.87
C PHE A 208 -30.01 -59.96 -21.56
N VAL A 209 -29.03 -60.75 -21.13
CA VAL A 209 -28.75 -62.07 -21.71
C VAL A 209 -29.83 -63.10 -21.35
N GLU A 210 -30.43 -63.00 -20.16
CA GLU A 210 -31.51 -63.89 -19.73
C GLU A 210 -32.80 -63.63 -20.53
N PHE A 211 -33.15 -62.36 -20.75
CA PHE A 211 -34.31 -61.98 -21.55
C PHE A 211 -34.22 -62.53 -22.99
N ILE A 212 -33.07 -62.39 -23.65
CA ILE A 212 -32.83 -62.94 -25.00
C ILE A 212 -32.92 -64.47 -25.01
N LYS A 213 -32.62 -65.16 -23.90
CA LYS A 213 -32.74 -66.63 -23.82
C LYS A 213 -34.19 -67.08 -23.68
N GLN A 214 -35.02 -66.32 -22.98
CA GLN A 214 -36.43 -66.65 -22.75
C GLN A 214 -37.26 -66.41 -24.02
N GLU A 215 -36.95 -65.36 -24.77
CA GLU A 215 -37.73 -64.91 -25.91
C GLU A 215 -37.04 -65.30 -27.23
N LYS A 216 -37.67 -66.20 -28.00
CA LYS A 216 -37.06 -66.79 -29.22
C LYS A 216 -36.95 -65.82 -30.39
N VAL A 217 -37.79 -64.78 -30.42
CA VAL A 217 -37.80 -63.74 -31.45
C VAL A 217 -37.99 -62.42 -30.72
N VAL A 218 -36.97 -61.56 -30.77
CA VAL A 218 -36.95 -60.26 -30.08
C VAL A 218 -36.82 -59.16 -31.13
N VAL A 219 -37.67 -58.13 -31.03
CA VAL A 219 -37.54 -56.92 -31.85
C VAL A 219 -36.49 -56.00 -31.19
N LEU A 220 -35.48 -55.60 -31.96
CA LEU A 220 -34.31 -54.86 -31.43
C LEU A 220 -34.67 -53.48 -30.86
N GLU A 221 -35.71 -52.84 -31.40
CA GLU A 221 -36.23 -51.56 -30.91
C GLU A 221 -36.86 -51.69 -29.52
N GLU A 222 -37.59 -52.79 -29.27
CA GLU A 222 -38.23 -53.07 -27.98
C GLU A 222 -37.20 -53.47 -26.92
N LEU A 223 -36.19 -54.24 -27.33
CA LEU A 223 -35.05 -54.59 -26.47
C LEU A 223 -34.27 -53.33 -26.06
N ALA A 224 -34.02 -52.42 -27.01
CA ALA A 224 -33.35 -51.15 -26.75
C ALA A 224 -34.17 -50.27 -25.80
N ALA A 225 -35.49 -50.19 -26.00
CA ALA A 225 -36.38 -49.42 -25.13
C ALA A 225 -36.44 -49.97 -23.69
N ARG A 226 -36.42 -51.30 -23.52
CA ARG A 226 -36.52 -51.93 -22.20
C ARG A 226 -35.27 -51.77 -21.34
N PHE A 227 -34.10 -51.71 -21.97
CA PHE A 227 -32.81 -51.51 -21.30
C PHE A 227 -32.28 -50.06 -21.40
N ASN A 228 -33.08 -49.12 -21.91
CA ASN A 228 -32.71 -47.73 -22.16
C ASN A 228 -31.40 -47.58 -22.95
N LEU A 229 -31.19 -48.43 -23.96
CA LEU A 229 -30.02 -48.41 -24.83
C LEU A 229 -30.40 -47.81 -26.19
N ARG A 230 -29.39 -47.32 -26.92
CA ARG A 230 -29.57 -47.02 -28.33
C ARG A 230 -29.73 -48.33 -29.11
N THR A 231 -30.56 -48.33 -30.17
CA THR A 231 -30.79 -49.53 -30.99
C THR A 231 -29.48 -50.11 -31.57
N GLU A 232 -28.53 -49.23 -31.92
CA GLU A 232 -27.18 -49.62 -32.35
C GLU A 232 -26.41 -50.39 -31.25
N ASP A 233 -26.53 -49.96 -29.99
CA ASP A 233 -25.85 -50.62 -28.86
C ASP A 233 -26.49 -51.97 -28.54
N ALA A 234 -27.81 -52.09 -28.67
CA ALA A 234 -28.51 -53.36 -28.54
C ALA A 234 -28.04 -54.37 -29.61
N VAL A 235 -27.86 -53.94 -30.85
CA VAL A 235 -27.31 -54.77 -31.94
C VAL A 235 -25.90 -55.25 -31.59
N ASN A 236 -25.03 -54.34 -31.16
CA ASN A 236 -23.64 -54.67 -30.82
C ASN A 236 -23.57 -55.70 -29.68
N ARG A 237 -24.38 -55.53 -28.62
CA ARG A 237 -24.42 -56.46 -27.49
C ARG A 237 -24.96 -57.85 -27.86
N VAL A 238 -25.97 -57.91 -28.74
CA VAL A 238 -26.49 -59.18 -29.27
C VAL A 238 -25.44 -59.88 -30.13
N GLN A 239 -24.74 -59.14 -31.01
CA GLN A 239 -23.69 -59.68 -31.86
C GLN A 239 -22.57 -60.32 -31.02
N VAL A 240 -22.07 -59.60 -30.02
CA VAL A 240 -21.03 -60.09 -29.10
C VAL A 240 -21.49 -61.35 -28.35
N SER A 241 -22.75 -61.40 -27.92
CA SER A 241 -23.35 -62.54 -27.20
C SER A 241 -23.58 -63.77 -28.10
N CYS A 242 -23.88 -63.56 -29.38
CA CYS A 242 -24.02 -64.61 -30.38
C CYS A 242 -22.66 -65.21 -30.77
N ASP A 243 -21.65 -64.35 -30.97
CA ASP A 243 -20.30 -64.77 -31.35
C ASP A 243 -19.61 -65.58 -30.23
N THR A 244 -19.83 -65.22 -28.97
CA THR A 244 -19.35 -66.03 -27.83
C THR A 244 -20.01 -67.41 -27.76
N LYS A 245 -21.32 -67.53 -28.02
CA LYS A 245 -21.99 -68.84 -28.09
C LYS A 245 -21.51 -69.68 -29.28
N GLN A 246 -21.25 -69.06 -30.43
CA GLN A 246 -20.67 -69.72 -31.60
C GLN A 246 -19.29 -70.30 -31.29
N LEU A 247 -18.43 -69.54 -30.62
CA LEU A 247 -17.10 -69.98 -30.19
C LEU A 247 -17.15 -71.13 -29.18
N VAL A 248 -18.03 -71.06 -28.18
CA VAL A 248 -18.18 -72.14 -27.18
C VAL A 248 -18.78 -73.41 -27.78
N SER A 249 -19.73 -73.29 -28.72
CA SER A 249 -20.31 -74.44 -29.44
C SER A 249 -19.31 -75.10 -30.40
N ASN A 250 -18.44 -74.32 -31.04
CA ASN A 250 -17.44 -74.83 -31.98
C ASN A 250 -16.25 -75.50 -31.26
N GLN A 251 -15.88 -75.00 -30.07
CA GLN A 251 -14.89 -75.65 -29.19
C GLN A 251 -15.36 -77.01 -28.67
N ARG A 252 -16.64 -77.15 -28.29
CA ARG A 252 -17.21 -78.44 -27.83
C ARG A 252 -17.40 -79.49 -28.93
N ARG A 253 -17.30 -79.12 -30.21
CA ARG A 253 -17.43 -80.04 -31.35
C ARG A 253 -16.09 -80.61 -31.84
N ASN A 254 -14.96 -80.09 -31.35
CA ASN A 254 -13.60 -80.52 -31.72
C ASN A 254 -12.87 -81.29 -30.59
N LEU A 255 -13.61 -81.75 -29.58
CA LEU A 255 -13.21 -82.72 -28.56
C LEU A 255 -14.09 -83.96 -28.70
#